data_AF-A0A2B7XS59-F1
#
_entry.id   AF-A0A2B7XS59-F1
#
_cell.length_a   1.000
_cell.length_b   1.000
_cell.length_c   1.000
_cell.angle_alpha   90.00
_cell.angle_beta   90.00
_cell.angle_gamma   90.00
#
_symmetry.space_group_name_H-M   'P 1'
#
loop_
_entity.id
_entity.type
_entity.pdbx_description
1 polymer ?
#
loop_
_entity_poly.entity_id
_entity_poly.type
_entity_poly.pdbx_seq_one_letter_code
_entity_poly.pdbx_strand_id
1 'polypeptide(L)'
;MSLRVLMLSYRKPGTTPEQFKAYYDEVHVPLMQYLTGPLFPLSHTRRYVQRTRSTGDATTGDSVSQHPASILSGAQADFVFDAITEMVFEGQDAF
;
A
#
# COMPACT_ATOMS: atom_id res chain seq x y z
N MET A 1 12.53 9.66 -21.62
CA MET A 1 12.16 10.28 -20.33
C MET A 1 11.35 9.25 -19.58
N SER A 2 11.77 8.85 -18.38
CA SER A 2 11.03 7.83 -17.61
C SER A 2 9.73 8.39 -17.04
N LEU A 3 8.68 7.56 -17.01
CA LEU A 3 7.41 7.88 -16.37
C LEU A 3 7.45 7.36 -14.92
N ARG A 4 7.01 8.19 -13.97
CA ARG A 4 6.87 7.81 -12.56
C ARG A 4 5.40 7.88 -12.16
N VAL A 5 4.89 6.79 -11.60
CA VAL A 5 3.51 6.69 -11.14
C VAL A 5 3.51 6.50 -9.62
N LEU A 6 2.76 7.34 -8.92
CA LEU A 6 2.49 7.19 -7.49
C LEU A 6 1.08 6.66 -7.31
N MET A 7 0.96 5.54 -6.59
CA MET A 7 -0.30 4.89 -6.29
C MET A 7 -0.49 4.81 -4.77
N LEU A 8 -1.66 5.24 -4.30
CA LEU A 8 -2.09 5.08 -2.91
C LEU A 8 -2.90 3.79 -2.81
N SER A 9 -2.42 2.83 -2.04
CA SER A 9 -3.06 1.53 -1.86
C SER A 9 -3.81 1.47 -0.54
N TYR A 10 -5.03 0.95 -0.58
CA TYR A 10 -5.91 0.78 0.58
C TYR A 10 -6.09 -0.72 0.85
N ARG A 11 -6.02 -1.12 2.11
CA ARG A 11 -6.28 -2.51 2.47
C ARG A 11 -7.77 -2.82 2.47
N LYS A 12 -8.08 -4.08 2.17
CA LYS A 12 -9.45 -4.59 2.24
C LYS A 12 -10.00 -4.44 3.68
N PRO A 13 -11.26 -4.01 3.88
CA PRO A 13 -11.87 -4.01 5.20
C PRO A 13 -11.80 -5.39 5.86
N GLY A 14 -11.49 -5.41 7.16
CA GLY A 14 -11.33 -6.64 7.93
C GLY A 14 -9.95 -7.31 7.84
N THR A 15 -8.98 -6.77 7.09
CA THR A 15 -7.59 -7.26 7.13
C THR A 15 -6.71 -6.39 8.02
N THR A 16 -5.76 -7.02 8.71
CA THR A 16 -4.75 -6.28 9.47
C THR A 16 -3.70 -5.65 8.53
N PRO A 17 -2.94 -4.63 8.98
CA PRO A 17 -1.84 -4.07 8.19
C PRO A 17 -0.78 -5.12 7.82
N GLU A 18 -0.49 -6.06 8.71
CA GLU A 18 0.49 -7.13 8.50
C GLU A 18 0.01 -8.12 7.43
N GLN A 19 -1.26 -8.54 7.50
CA GLN A 19 -1.88 -9.40 6.49
C GLN A 19 -1.89 -8.72 5.12
N PHE A 20 -2.23 -7.44 5.09
CA PHE A 20 -2.20 -6.64 3.86
C PHE A 20 -0.80 -6.61 3.25
N LYS A 21 0.22 -6.26 4.05
CA LYS A 21 1.61 -6.21 3.58
C LYS A 21 2.08 -7.57 3.06
N ALA A 22 1.87 -8.64 3.83
CA ALA A 22 2.28 -9.99 3.45
C ALA A 22 1.64 -10.41 2.13
N TYR A 23 0.32 -10.24 1.98
CA TYR A 23 -0.38 -10.58 0.75
C TYR A 23 0.07 -9.72 -0.43
N TYR A 24 0.30 -8.42 -0.22
CA TYR A 24 0.73 -7.51 -1.28
C TYR A 24 2.11 -7.90 -1.82
N ASP A 25 3.07 -8.16 -0.92
CA ASP A 25 4.45 -8.47 -1.28
C ASP A 25 4.60 -9.91 -1.82
N GLU A 26 3.90 -10.89 -1.25
CA GLU A 26 4.12 -12.31 -1.54
C GLU A 26 3.19 -12.88 -2.61
N VAL A 27 2.02 -12.28 -2.81
CA VAL A 27 1.01 -12.78 -3.75
C VAL A 27 0.71 -11.77 -4.85
N HIS A 28 0.34 -10.55 -4.48
CA HIS A 28 -0.18 -9.58 -5.45
C HIS A 28 0.89 -9.11 -6.43
N VAL A 29 2.07 -8.70 -5.95
CA VAL A 29 3.15 -8.20 -6.81
C VAL A 29 3.72 -9.30 -7.72
N PRO A 30 4.04 -10.51 -7.22
CA PRO A 30 4.50 -11.60 -8.09
C PRO A 30 3.46 -11.97 -9.16
N LEU A 31 2.17 -11.97 -8.82
CA LEU A 31 1.11 -12.19 -9.79
C LEU A 31 1.09 -11.10 -10.88
N MET A 32 1.18 -9.83 -10.48
CA MET A 32 1.24 -8.72 -11.43
C MET A 32 2.44 -8.85 -12.36
N GLN A 33 3.62 -9.13 -11.82
CA GLN A 33 4.83 -9.34 -12.61
C GLN A 33 4.71 -10.51 -13.59
N TYR A 34 4.09 -11.62 -13.16
CA TYR A 34 3.82 -12.77 -14.01
C TYR A 34 2.87 -12.42 -15.16
N LEU A 35 1.80 -11.67 -14.88
CA LEU A 35 0.79 -11.32 -15.88
C LEU A 35 1.27 -10.25 -16.87
N THR A 36 2.04 -9.26 -16.44
CA THR A 36 2.50 -8.16 -17.30
C THR A 36 3.83 -8.46 -17.98
N GLY A 37 4.62 -9.41 -17.44
CA GLY A 37 5.90 -9.82 -18.02
C GLY A 37 6.82 -8.63 -18.30
N PRO A 38 7.29 -8.44 -19.54
CA PRO A 38 8.16 -7.31 -19.91
C PRO A 38 7.55 -5.92 -19.71
N LEU A 39 6.22 -5.81 -19.60
CA LEU A 39 5.52 -4.54 -19.33
C LEU A 39 5.47 -4.21 -17.83
N PHE A 40 5.98 -5.08 -16.95
CA PHE A 40 6.11 -4.74 -15.54
C PHE A 40 7.05 -3.53 -15.38
N PRO A 41 6.76 -2.58 -14.47
CA PRO A 41 7.62 -1.42 -14.28
C PRO A 41 9.06 -1.80 -13.97
N LEU A 42 10.00 -0.98 -14.44
CA LEU A 42 11.44 -1.09 -14.19
C LEU A 42 11.75 -1.12 -12.68
N SER A 43 10.96 -0.40 -11.89
CA SER A 43 10.97 -0.52 -10.43
C SER A 43 9.56 -0.38 -9.86
N HIS A 44 9.29 -1.12 -8.78
CA HIS A 44 8.03 -1.08 -8.06
C HIS A 44 8.31 -1.02 -6.55
N THR A 45 8.57 0.18 -6.03
CA THR A 45 8.90 0.41 -4.62
C THR A 45 7.63 0.65 -3.81
N ARG A 46 7.48 -0.07 -2.69
CA ARG A 46 6.31 0.01 -1.80
C ARG A 46 6.74 0.54 -0.43
N ARG A 47 6.06 1.58 0.06
CA ARG A 47 6.28 2.20 1.37
C ARG A 47 5.01 2.08 2.19
N TYR A 48 5.02 1.21 3.19
CA TYR A 48 3.87 0.95 4.03
C TYR A 48 3.77 1.97 5.16
N VAL A 49 2.55 2.46 5.43
CA VAL A 49 2.28 3.30 6.59
C VAL A 49 2.40 2.43 7.84
N GLN A 50 3.27 2.81 8.76
CA GLN A 50 3.37 2.12 10.03
C GLN A 50 2.09 2.38 10.84
N ARG A 51 1.43 1.31 11.27
CA ARG A 51 0.20 1.35 12.06
C ARG A 51 0.35 0.50 13.30
N THR A 52 -0.23 0.94 14.41
CA THR A 52 -0.25 0.18 15.67
C THR A 52 -1.66 -0.28 15.96
N ARG A 53 -1.83 -1.43 16.62
CA ARG A 53 -3.15 -1.88 17.05
C ARG A 53 -3.66 -0.96 18.17
N SER A 54 -4.85 -0.41 18.01
CA SER A 54 -5.52 0.34 19.08
C SER A 54 -5.79 -0.58 20.28
N THR A 55 -5.52 -0.09 21.49
CA THR A 55 -5.72 -0.82 22.74
C THR A 55 -7.17 -0.71 23.28
N GLY A 56 -8.04 0.03 22.59
CA GLY A 56 -9.47 0.15 22.93
C GLY A 56 -10.31 -1.04 22.48
N ASP A 57 -11.48 -1.23 23.09
CA ASP A 57 -12.42 -2.32 22.81
C ASP A 57 -12.70 -2.45 21.31
N ALA A 58 -12.23 -3.57 20.73
CA ALA A 58 -12.17 -3.82 19.30
C ALA A 58 -13.54 -4.14 18.64
N THR A 59 -14.65 -3.72 19.25
CA THR A 59 -15.97 -4.24 18.92
C THR A 59 -16.77 -3.38 17.95
N THR A 60 -16.37 -2.14 17.64
CA THR A 60 -17.22 -1.21 16.85
C THR A 60 -16.53 -0.25 15.87
N GLY A 61 -15.26 -0.44 15.53
CA GLY A 61 -14.54 0.47 14.60
C GLY A 61 -14.11 -0.17 13.27
N ASP A 62 -14.08 0.61 12.19
CA ASP A 62 -13.57 0.27 10.87
C ASP A 62 -12.09 -0.16 10.93
N SER A 63 -11.61 -0.92 9.93
CA SER A 63 -10.23 -1.46 9.92
C SER A 63 -9.15 -0.39 10.07
N VAL A 64 -9.41 0.85 9.61
CA VAL A 64 -8.50 2.00 9.76
C VAL A 64 -8.49 2.52 11.20
N SER A 65 -9.64 2.67 11.87
CA SER A 65 -9.70 3.19 13.24
C SER A 65 -9.14 2.22 14.27
N GLN A 66 -9.19 0.90 13.99
CA GLN A 66 -8.56 -0.12 14.83
C GLN A 66 -7.02 -0.11 14.73
N HIS A 67 -6.47 0.46 13.66
CA HIS A 67 -5.04 0.50 13.40
C HIS A 67 -4.60 1.92 12.99
N PRO A 68 -4.56 2.88 13.93
CA PRO A 68 -4.11 4.24 13.66
C PRO A 68 -2.68 4.27 13.10
N ALA A 69 -2.40 5.28 12.28
CA ALA A 69 -1.05 5.53 11.76
C ALA A 69 -0.13 6.06 12.88
N SER A 70 1.13 5.65 12.85
CA SER A 70 2.19 6.24 13.66
C SER A 70 2.63 7.55 13.02
N ILE A 71 2.20 8.68 13.59
CA ILE A 71 2.37 10.01 12.99
C ILE A 71 3.43 10.81 13.75
N LEU A 72 4.42 11.32 13.01
CA LEU A 72 5.37 12.32 13.50
C LEU A 72 4.88 13.76 13.25
N SER A 73 4.16 13.98 12.14
CA SER A 73 3.58 15.27 11.75
C SER A 73 2.34 15.06 10.87
N GLY A 74 1.33 15.92 11.01
CA GLY A 74 0.01 15.80 10.36
C GLY A 74 -1.06 15.21 11.28
N ALA A 75 -2.18 14.81 10.69
CA ALA A 75 -3.33 14.22 11.38
C ALA A 75 -3.67 12.83 10.83
N GLN A 76 -4.42 12.02 11.60
CA GLN A 76 -4.84 10.67 11.16
C GLN A 76 -5.61 10.70 9.83
N ALA A 77 -6.36 11.76 9.56
CA ALA A 77 -7.11 11.96 8.32
C ALA A 77 -6.20 12.10 7.08
N ASP A 78 -4.92 12.42 7.25
CA ASP A 78 -3.96 12.52 6.14
C ASP A 78 -3.46 11.12 5.69
N PHE A 79 -3.65 10.09 6.52
CA PHE A 79 -3.13 8.73 6.33
C PHE A 79 -4.27 7.72 6.21
N VAL A 80 -5.19 7.95 5.27
CA VAL A 80 -6.32 7.05 4.98
C VAL A 80 -5.94 5.82 4.14
N PHE A 81 -4.73 5.79 3.59
CA PHE A 81 -4.16 4.69 2.80
C PHE A 81 -3.19 3.85 3.66
N ASP A 82 -2.83 2.66 3.18
CA ASP A 82 -1.93 1.72 3.87
C ASP A 82 -0.55 1.63 3.24
N ALA A 83 -0.41 1.96 1.95
CA ALA A 83 0.89 2.04 1.30
C ALA A 83 0.92 3.10 0.21
N ILE A 84 2.10 3.68 0.01
CA ILE A 84 2.45 4.46 -1.19
C ILE A 84 3.33 3.57 -2.05
N THR A 85 2.90 3.35 -3.27
CA THR A 85 3.67 2.63 -4.28
C THR A 85 4.22 3.63 -5.29
N GLU A 86 5.51 3.53 -5.57
CA GLU A 86 6.17 4.23 -6.66
C GLU A 86 6.58 3.22 -7.73
N MET A 87 6.10 3.45 -8.95
CA MET A 87 6.44 2.66 -10.12
C MET A 87 7.18 3.51 -11.14
N VAL A 88 8.24 2.96 -11.72
CA VAL A 88 9.02 3.62 -12.77
C VAL A 88 8.93 2.83 -14.06
N PHE A 89 8.51 3.49 -15.13
CA PHE A 89 8.43 2.93 -16.48
C PHE A 89 9.43 3.64 -17.40
N GLU A 90 9.85 2.96 -18.47
CA GLU A 90 10.81 3.51 -19.43
C GLU A 90 10.29 4.79 -20.13
N GLY A 91 8.98 4.84 -20.36
CA GLY A 91 8.27 5.97 -20.95
C GLY A 91 6.76 5.77 -20.85
N GLN A 92 6.00 6.73 -21.41
CA GLN A 92 4.54 6.70 -21.36
C GLN A 92 3.94 5.52 -22.13
N ASP A 93 4.55 5.11 -23.25
CA ASP A 93 4.06 4.00 -24.07
C ASP A 93 4.24 2.63 -23.39
N ALA A 94 5.05 2.57 -22.33
CA ALA A 94 5.30 1.36 -21.55
C ALA A 94 4.37 1.21 -20.33
N PHE A 95 3.49 2.18 -20.08
CA PHE A 95 2.47 2.18 -19.03
C PHE A 95 1.09 1.85 -19.61
#